data_AF-A0AAC9INP0-F1
#
_entry.id   AF-A0AAC9INP0-F1
#
_cell.length_a   1.000
_cell.length_b   1.000
_cell.length_c   1.000
_cell.angle_alpha   90.00
_cell.angle_beta   90.00
_cell.angle_gamma   90.00
#
_symmetry.space_group_name_H-M   'P 1'
#
loop_
_entity.id
_entity.type
_entity.pdbx_description
1 polymer ?
#
loop_
_entity_poly.entity_id
_entity_poly.type
_entity_poly.pdbx_seq_one_letter_code
_entity_poly.pdbx_strand_id
1 'polypeptide(L)'
;METINYQLFLKEIAPFENYLFYKALKEKEVVELESSISRSLPPYYREFLLTIGIYQDVIEGLFINKNEWIEQNGYLGEVEENYVMIGDNGGEEFWLLRTDDTDDRTVYNWVDDEIEETGFAFEDLLERCLNNLKDDSLCKLSNDKKALRINFVLRPEQENKLSEVLGIEYTGEWIEDIPNFEDLRDYLKDQQLSVYNINARLNGQSIEIRKEYSDKTKEAVYTFGYNESLSVLRENSRIEEYQTLIKEQFRNSSVSVFDIYNTDLTDLVW
;
A
#
# COMPACT_ATOMS: atom_id res chain seq x y z
N MET A 1 3.46 29.60 -17.80
CA MET A 1 3.77 28.23 -17.32
C MET A 1 2.99 27.26 -18.17
N GLU A 2 3.66 26.28 -18.77
CA GLU A 2 2.97 25.20 -19.49
C GLU A 2 2.32 24.27 -18.46
N THR A 3 1.04 23.94 -18.64
CA THR A 3 0.34 22.98 -17.78
C THR A 3 0.84 21.58 -18.08
N ILE A 4 0.98 20.71 -17.07
CA ILE A 4 1.30 19.30 -17.30
C ILE A 4 0.18 18.69 -18.15
N ASN A 5 0.53 18.12 -19.31
CA ASN A 5 -0.46 17.56 -20.23
C ASN A 5 -0.64 16.05 -19.99
N TYR A 6 -1.45 15.70 -19.00
CA TYR A 6 -1.70 14.29 -18.66
C TYR A 6 -2.36 13.50 -19.81
N GLN A 7 -3.11 14.15 -20.69
CA GLN A 7 -3.71 13.48 -21.86
C GLN A 7 -2.65 13.06 -22.88
N LEU A 8 -1.63 13.89 -23.10
CA LEU A 8 -0.48 13.52 -23.92
C LEU A 8 0.30 12.39 -23.25
N PHE A 9 0.57 12.50 -21.95
CA PHE A 9 1.26 11.46 -21.18
C PHE A 9 0.54 10.10 -21.30
N LEU A 10 -0.78 10.06 -21.08
CA LEU A 10 -1.60 8.84 -21.23
C LEU A 10 -1.48 8.23 -22.63
N LYS A 11 -1.45 9.07 -23.68
CA LYS A 11 -1.26 8.60 -25.06
C LYS A 11 0.12 8.01 -25.28
N GLU A 12 1.16 8.55 -24.65
CA GLU A 12 2.53 8.06 -24.78
C GLU A 12 2.78 6.76 -24.00
N ILE A 13 2.10 6.56 -22.86
CA ILE A 13 2.20 5.30 -22.11
C ILE A 13 1.25 4.20 -22.63
N ALA A 14 0.26 4.55 -23.45
CA ALA A 14 -0.73 3.60 -23.98
C ALA A 14 -0.13 2.33 -24.64
N PRO A 15 0.98 2.39 -25.40
CA PRO A 15 1.63 1.19 -25.93
C PRO A 15 2.15 0.22 -24.86
N PHE A 16 2.29 0.67 -23.62
CA PHE A 16 2.82 -0.08 -22.48
C PHE A 16 1.75 -0.45 -21.45
N GLU A 17 0.46 -0.32 -21.76
CA GLU A 17 -0.66 -0.55 -20.83
C GLU A 17 -0.68 -1.94 -20.18
N ASN A 18 -0.06 -2.94 -20.83
CA ASN A 18 0.07 -4.30 -20.30
C ASN A 18 1.14 -4.44 -19.20
N TYR A 19 2.02 -3.44 -19.06
CA TYR A 19 3.13 -3.41 -18.13
C TYR A 19 3.00 -2.30 -17.10
N LEU A 20 1.98 -1.45 -17.22
CA LEU A 20 1.69 -0.35 -16.31
C LEU A 20 0.31 -0.49 -15.70
N PHE A 21 0.25 -0.23 -14.42
CA PHE A 21 -0.93 -0.19 -13.62
C PHE A 21 -1.11 1.19 -13.02
N TYR A 22 -2.35 1.66 -13.08
CA TYR A 22 -2.81 2.83 -12.37
C TYR A 22 -4.33 2.73 -12.22
N LYS A 23 -4.85 3.39 -11.20
CA LYS A 23 -6.28 3.48 -10.90
C LYS A 23 -6.60 4.89 -10.42
N ALA A 24 -7.13 5.68 -11.34
CA ALA A 24 -7.59 7.04 -11.08
C ALA A 24 -8.51 7.10 -9.83
N LEU A 25 -8.29 8.10 -9.00
CA LEU A 25 -9.18 8.41 -7.90
C LEU A 25 -10.41 9.17 -8.41
N LYS A 26 -11.55 8.96 -7.76
CA LYS A 26 -12.73 9.81 -7.97
C LYS A 26 -12.54 11.12 -7.21
N GLU A 27 -13.24 12.16 -7.67
CA GLU A 27 -13.26 13.47 -7.02
C GLU A 27 -13.50 13.40 -5.50
N LYS A 28 -14.46 12.56 -5.08
CA LYS A 28 -14.74 12.34 -3.65
C LYS A 28 -13.55 11.77 -2.87
N GLU A 29 -12.76 10.89 -3.48
CA GLU A 29 -11.61 10.25 -2.83
C GLU A 29 -10.46 11.25 -2.71
N VAL A 30 -10.28 12.12 -3.69
CA VAL A 30 -9.30 13.22 -3.61
C VAL A 30 -9.70 14.24 -2.53
N VAL A 31 -10.99 14.59 -2.44
CA VAL A 31 -11.50 15.46 -1.36
C VAL A 31 -11.33 14.82 0.02
N GLU A 32 -11.49 13.50 0.13
CA GLU A 32 -11.23 12.76 1.37
C GLU A 32 -9.75 12.85 1.78
N LEU A 33 -8.82 12.74 0.83
CA LEU A 33 -7.38 12.92 1.09
C LEU A 33 -7.07 14.35 1.55
N GLU A 34 -7.54 15.37 0.84
CA GLU A 34 -7.40 16.78 1.25
C GLU A 34 -7.96 17.04 2.65
N SER A 35 -9.12 16.45 2.95
CA SER A 35 -9.76 16.58 4.26
C SER A 35 -8.93 15.92 5.36
N SER A 36 -8.28 14.78 5.08
CA SER A 36 -7.44 14.07 6.06
C SER A 36 -6.22 14.86 6.50
N ILE A 37 -5.69 15.74 5.64
CA ILE A 37 -4.56 16.63 5.94
C ILE A 37 -4.99 18.07 6.23
N SER A 38 -6.30 18.36 6.19
CA SER A 38 -6.87 19.70 6.35
C SER A 38 -6.27 20.76 5.42
N ARG A 39 -5.93 20.37 4.18
CA ARG A 39 -5.30 21.23 3.16
C ARG A 39 -5.77 20.89 1.76
N SER A 40 -5.67 21.87 0.86
CA SER A 40 -5.79 21.61 -0.58
C SER A 40 -4.48 21.10 -1.15
N LEU A 41 -4.57 20.15 -2.07
CA LEU A 41 -3.42 19.68 -2.83
C LEU A 41 -3.08 20.65 -3.96
N PRO A 42 -1.81 20.70 -4.42
CA PRO A 42 -1.44 21.47 -5.60
C PRO A 42 -2.28 21.02 -6.81
N PRO A 43 -2.79 21.94 -7.66
CA PRO A 43 -3.69 21.59 -8.76
C PRO A 43 -3.14 20.53 -9.71
N TYR A 44 -1.84 20.55 -9.99
CA TYR A 44 -1.19 19.57 -10.85
C TYR A 44 -1.17 18.17 -10.21
N TYR A 45 -0.85 18.08 -8.91
CA TYR A 45 -0.86 16.81 -8.20
C TYR A 45 -2.29 16.28 -8.01
N ARG A 46 -3.26 17.17 -7.77
CA ARG A 46 -4.68 16.81 -7.79
C ARG A 46 -5.09 16.18 -9.12
N GLU A 47 -4.68 16.78 -10.25
CA GLU A 47 -4.96 16.26 -11.59
C GLU A 47 -4.26 14.91 -11.84
N PHE A 48 -3.03 14.73 -11.33
CA PHE A 48 -2.36 13.44 -11.32
C PHE A 48 -3.17 12.38 -10.58
N LEU A 49 -3.67 12.67 -9.38
CA LEU A 49 -4.50 11.73 -8.61
C LEU A 49 -5.83 11.38 -9.31
N LEU A 50 -6.43 12.35 -10.00
CA LEU A 50 -7.66 12.14 -10.78
C LEU A 50 -7.44 11.39 -12.10
N THR A 51 -6.20 11.34 -12.59
CA THR A 51 -5.86 10.72 -13.89
C THR A 51 -5.17 9.38 -13.74
N ILE A 52 -4.20 9.28 -12.84
CA ILE A 52 -3.36 8.11 -12.56
C ILE A 52 -3.76 7.51 -11.21
N GLY A 53 -3.86 8.34 -10.16
CA GLY A 53 -4.23 7.93 -8.81
C GLY A 53 -3.07 7.43 -7.95
N ILE A 54 -3.39 7.07 -6.70
CA ILE A 54 -2.42 6.57 -5.72
C ILE A 54 -2.02 5.12 -6.04
N TYR A 55 -2.95 4.24 -6.38
CA TYR A 55 -2.61 2.84 -6.69
C TYR A 55 -2.02 2.75 -8.10
N GLN A 56 -0.70 2.81 -8.20
CA GLN A 56 0.02 2.92 -9.47
C GLN A 56 1.44 2.34 -9.41
N ASP A 57 1.97 1.93 -10.55
CA ASP A 57 3.39 1.60 -10.77
C ASP A 57 3.94 2.36 -11.99
N VAL A 58 3.43 3.55 -12.22
CA VAL A 58 3.84 4.48 -13.28
C VAL A 58 5.09 5.26 -12.85
N ILE A 59 5.07 5.83 -11.65
CA ILE A 59 6.17 6.58 -11.05
C ILE A 59 6.65 5.81 -9.83
N GLU A 60 7.88 5.29 -9.92
CA GLU A 60 8.57 4.65 -8.80
C GLU A 60 8.77 5.64 -7.65
N GLY A 61 8.66 5.15 -6.41
CA GLY A 61 8.85 5.94 -5.19
C GLY A 61 7.61 6.72 -4.72
N LEU A 62 6.59 6.96 -5.56
CA LEU A 62 5.35 7.55 -5.05
C LEU A 62 4.59 6.59 -4.16
N PHE A 63 3.93 7.13 -3.13
CA PHE A 63 3.05 6.33 -2.29
C PHE A 63 1.95 5.67 -3.10
N ILE A 64 1.78 4.38 -2.85
CA ILE A 64 0.80 3.51 -3.52
C ILE A 64 -0.35 3.07 -2.61
N ASN A 65 -0.32 3.53 -1.37
CA ASN A 65 -1.28 3.19 -0.33
C ASN A 65 -1.85 4.47 0.29
N LYS A 66 -3.18 4.63 0.21
CA LYS A 66 -3.89 5.77 0.80
C LYS A 66 -3.66 5.89 2.32
N ASN A 67 -3.66 4.78 3.05
CA ASN A 67 -3.53 4.82 4.51
C ASN A 67 -2.13 5.26 4.93
N GLU A 68 -1.11 4.76 4.23
CA GLU A 68 0.27 5.22 4.43
C GLU A 68 0.41 6.69 4.06
N TRP A 69 -0.12 7.10 2.91
CA TRP A 69 -0.13 8.51 2.52
C TRP A 69 -0.75 9.41 3.61
N ILE A 70 -1.89 9.00 4.19
CA ILE A 70 -2.57 9.72 5.27
C ILE A 70 -1.72 9.75 6.54
N GLU A 71 -1.17 8.59 6.94
CA GLU A 71 -0.35 8.46 8.14
C GLU A 71 0.90 9.35 8.05
N GLN A 72 1.65 9.25 6.95
CA GLN A 72 2.88 10.02 6.74
C GLN A 72 2.62 11.53 6.68
N ASN A 73 1.55 11.95 5.99
CA ASN A 73 1.18 13.36 5.96
C ASN A 73 0.58 13.85 7.29
N GLY A 74 0.02 12.96 8.10
CA GLY A 74 -0.38 13.26 9.46
C GLY A 74 0.81 13.67 10.32
N TYR A 75 1.93 12.91 10.25
CA TYR A 75 3.17 13.26 10.93
C TYR A 75 3.80 14.54 10.36
N LEU A 76 3.92 14.65 9.03
CA LEU A 76 4.49 15.83 8.39
C LEU A 76 3.75 17.11 8.80
N GLY A 77 2.41 17.08 8.81
CA GLY A 77 1.59 18.24 9.13
C GLY A 77 1.77 18.78 10.56
N GLU A 78 2.36 18.01 11.48
CA GLU A 78 2.72 18.49 12.82
C GLU A 78 4.00 19.34 12.84
N VAL A 79 4.87 19.18 11.84
CA VAL A 79 6.21 19.80 11.79
C VAL A 79 6.30 20.79 10.65
N GLU A 80 5.93 20.35 9.45
CA GLU A 80 5.99 21.09 8.19
C GLU A 80 4.58 21.12 7.61
N GLU A 81 3.81 22.10 8.11
CA GLU A 81 2.65 22.60 7.39
C GLU A 81 3.12 23.11 6.01
N ASN A 82 2.35 23.65 5.08
CA ASN A 82 2.82 24.06 3.74
C ASN A 82 3.40 22.96 2.84
N TYR A 83 3.67 21.74 3.30
CA TYR A 83 4.10 20.63 2.45
C TYR A 83 3.11 19.47 2.46
N VAL A 84 3.19 18.65 1.42
CA VAL A 84 2.54 17.34 1.32
C VAL A 84 3.55 16.32 0.84
N MET A 85 3.64 15.21 1.54
CA MET A 85 4.46 14.06 1.18
C MET A 85 3.76 13.23 0.09
N ILE A 86 4.48 12.92 -0.97
CA ILE A 86 3.95 12.21 -2.14
C ILE A 86 4.59 10.84 -2.36
N GLY A 87 5.69 10.54 -1.67
CA GLY A 87 6.45 9.31 -1.82
C GLY A 87 7.74 9.29 -1.02
N ASP A 88 8.53 8.24 -1.22
CA ASP A 88 9.87 8.07 -0.67
C ASP A 88 10.89 7.73 -1.76
N ASN A 89 12.16 8.06 -1.50
CA ASN A 89 13.30 7.79 -2.36
C ASN A 89 14.13 6.63 -1.78
N GLY A 90 13.52 5.45 -1.64
CA GLY A 90 14.22 4.28 -1.12
C GLY A 90 14.28 4.23 0.41
N GLY A 91 13.28 4.80 1.08
CA GLY A 91 12.98 4.60 2.49
C GLY A 91 13.62 5.54 3.52
N GLU A 92 14.62 6.33 3.15
CA GLU A 92 15.28 7.29 4.07
C GLU A 92 15.00 8.77 3.75
N GLU A 93 14.56 9.08 2.54
CA GLU A 93 14.24 10.44 2.11
C GLU A 93 12.80 10.48 1.57
N PHE A 94 12.03 11.50 1.96
CA PHE A 94 10.65 11.63 1.50
C PHE A 94 10.49 12.75 0.48
N TRP A 95 9.75 12.48 -0.60
CA TRP A 95 9.43 13.49 -1.60
C TRP A 95 8.25 14.34 -1.15
N LEU A 96 8.44 15.66 -1.20
CA LEU A 96 7.45 16.65 -0.83
C LEU A 96 7.08 17.57 -2.00
N LEU A 97 5.85 18.08 -1.96
CA LEU A 97 5.38 19.20 -2.77
C LEU A 97 4.89 20.33 -1.88
N ARG A 98 5.07 21.58 -2.32
CA ARG A 98 4.53 22.75 -1.62
C ARG A 98 3.03 22.89 -1.86
N THR A 99 2.30 23.22 -0.81
CA THR A 99 0.85 23.44 -0.78
C THR A 99 0.46 24.90 -0.61
N ASP A 100 1.40 25.75 -0.18
CA ASP A 100 1.22 27.20 0.00
C ASP A 100 1.49 28.00 -1.30
N ASP A 101 2.34 27.47 -2.18
CA ASP A 101 2.61 27.99 -3.52
C ASP A 101 2.22 26.96 -4.58
N THR A 102 0.98 27.05 -5.08
CA THR A 102 0.41 26.06 -5.99
C THR A 102 1.00 26.06 -7.39
N ASP A 103 1.75 27.10 -7.75
CA ASP A 103 2.47 27.19 -9.03
C ASP A 103 3.87 26.55 -8.94
N ASP A 104 4.38 26.33 -7.73
CA ASP A 104 5.64 25.63 -7.50
C ASP A 104 5.48 24.13 -7.74
N ARG A 105 6.25 23.64 -8.70
CA ARG A 105 6.27 22.23 -9.11
C ARG A 105 7.54 21.52 -8.69
N THR A 106 8.43 22.20 -7.99
CA THR A 106 9.68 21.62 -7.51
C THR A 106 9.36 20.48 -6.57
N VAL A 107 10.03 19.34 -6.77
CA VAL A 107 10.02 18.25 -5.80
C VAL A 107 11.09 18.54 -4.76
N TYR A 108 10.72 18.45 -3.49
CA TYR A 108 11.63 18.63 -2.37
C TYR A 108 11.90 17.27 -1.71
N ASN A 109 13.01 17.19 -1.00
CA ASN A 109 13.36 16.08 -0.12
C ASN A 109 13.17 16.52 1.33
N TRP A 110 12.64 15.62 2.17
CA TRP A 110 12.71 15.75 3.62
C TRP A 110 13.66 14.70 4.18
N VAL A 111 14.78 15.16 4.73
CA VAL A 111 15.89 14.33 5.23
C VAL A 111 16.45 14.96 6.49
N ASP A 112 16.66 14.16 7.53
CA ASP A 112 17.23 14.63 8.81
C ASP A 112 16.55 15.90 9.39
N ASP A 113 15.22 15.95 9.30
CA ASP A 113 14.38 17.10 9.69
C ASP A 113 14.60 18.40 8.88
N GLU A 114 15.33 18.33 7.75
CA GLU A 114 15.57 19.45 6.83
C GLU A 114 14.87 19.25 5.49
N ILE A 115 14.37 20.35 4.90
CA ILE A 115 13.77 20.34 3.56
C ILE A 115 14.80 20.88 2.55
N GLU A 116 15.11 20.05 1.56
CA GLU A 116 16.08 20.36 0.50
C GLU A 116 15.43 20.33 -0.90
N GLU A 117 15.90 21.17 -1.81
CA GLU A 117 15.48 21.11 -3.22
C GLU A 117 16.16 19.93 -3.93
N THR A 118 15.38 19.12 -4.64
CA THR A 118 15.94 17.99 -5.41
C THR A 118 16.56 18.41 -6.76
N GLY A 119 16.27 19.62 -7.22
CA GLY A 119 16.68 20.14 -8.52
C GLY A 119 15.85 19.63 -9.70
N PHE A 120 14.73 18.95 -9.45
CA PHE A 120 13.76 18.56 -10.48
C PHE A 120 12.32 18.91 -10.08
N ALA A 121 11.45 18.99 -11.07
CA ALA A 121 10.03 19.29 -10.93
C ALA A 121 9.18 18.02 -11.08
N PHE A 122 7.91 18.10 -10.70
CA PHE A 122 6.99 16.95 -10.73
C PHE A 122 6.83 16.36 -12.15
N GLU A 123 6.87 17.19 -13.19
CA GLU A 123 6.87 16.73 -14.58
C GLU A 123 8.08 15.87 -14.94
N ASP A 124 9.24 16.09 -14.33
CA ASP A 124 10.44 15.29 -14.59
C ASP A 124 10.23 13.83 -14.13
N LEU A 125 9.37 13.58 -13.14
CA LEU A 125 9.00 12.22 -12.72
C LEU A 125 8.21 11.49 -13.82
N LEU A 126 7.32 12.20 -14.52
CA LEU A 126 6.58 11.66 -15.66
C LEU A 126 7.51 11.40 -16.84
N GLU A 127 8.45 12.31 -17.11
CA GLU A 127 9.44 12.13 -18.17
C GLU A 127 10.37 10.93 -17.89
N ARG A 128 10.82 10.76 -16.64
CA ARG A 128 11.59 9.58 -16.21
C ARG A 128 10.84 8.28 -16.47
N CYS A 129 9.55 8.21 -16.12
CA CYS A 129 8.69 7.07 -16.44
C CYS A 129 8.71 6.76 -17.94
N LEU A 130 8.48 7.77 -18.80
CA LEU A 130 8.48 7.59 -20.26
C LEU A 130 9.81 7.10 -20.80
N ASN A 131 10.93 7.60 -20.24
CA ASN A 131 12.26 7.17 -20.63
C ASN A 131 12.51 5.72 -20.24
N ASN A 132 12.14 5.32 -19.01
CA ASN A 132 12.26 3.93 -18.55
C ASN A 132 11.40 2.98 -19.38
N LEU A 133 10.20 3.39 -19.77
CA LEU A 133 9.34 2.58 -20.64
C LEU A 133 9.92 2.35 -22.04
N LYS A 134 10.67 3.32 -22.55
CA LYS A 134 11.33 3.23 -23.86
C LYS A 134 12.69 2.52 -23.80
N ASP A 135 13.20 2.24 -22.60
CA ASP A 135 14.43 1.48 -22.42
C ASP A 135 14.15 -0.02 -22.56
N ASP A 136 14.71 -0.63 -23.61
CA ASP A 136 14.59 -2.06 -23.90
C ASP A 136 15.47 -2.94 -22.99
N SER A 137 16.37 -2.33 -22.20
CA SER A 137 17.21 -3.05 -21.24
C SER A 137 16.50 -3.35 -19.91
N LEU A 138 15.42 -2.63 -19.60
CA LEU A 138 14.62 -2.85 -18.41
C LEU A 138 13.64 -4.00 -18.60
N CYS A 139 13.63 -4.94 -17.66
CA CYS A 139 12.60 -5.96 -17.59
C CYS A 139 11.26 -5.27 -17.27
N LYS A 140 10.18 -5.71 -17.92
CA LYS A 140 8.84 -5.16 -17.68
C LYS A 140 7.93 -6.29 -17.32
N LEU A 141 7.51 -6.34 -16.05
CA LEU A 141 6.57 -7.34 -15.59
C LEU A 141 5.18 -7.01 -16.15
N SER A 142 4.51 -8.02 -16.71
CA SER A 142 3.15 -7.86 -17.21
C SER A 142 2.15 -7.82 -16.06
N ASN A 143 1.06 -7.06 -16.22
CA ASN A 143 0.06 -6.83 -15.17
C ASN A 143 -0.68 -8.11 -14.71
N ASP A 144 -0.71 -9.16 -15.54
CA ASP A 144 -1.25 -10.48 -15.18
C ASP A 144 -0.36 -11.25 -14.18
N LYS A 145 0.90 -10.83 -14.04
CA LYS A 145 1.87 -11.36 -13.08
C LYS A 145 2.06 -10.45 -11.87
N LYS A 146 1.23 -9.41 -11.75
CA LYS A 146 1.27 -8.47 -10.64
C LYS A 146 0.03 -8.65 -9.75
N ALA A 147 0.22 -8.46 -8.45
CA ALA A 147 -0.87 -8.44 -7.49
C ALA A 147 -0.60 -7.45 -6.37
N LEU A 148 -1.65 -6.78 -5.90
CA LEU A 148 -1.59 -6.00 -4.68
C LEU A 148 -1.60 -6.96 -3.49
N ARG A 149 -0.56 -6.91 -2.66
CA ARG A 149 -0.44 -7.76 -1.47
C ARG A 149 -0.82 -6.99 -0.21
N ILE A 150 -1.60 -7.66 0.63
CA ILE A 150 -2.02 -7.15 1.93
C ILE A 150 -1.73 -8.17 3.01
N ASN A 151 -1.42 -7.67 4.19
CA ASN A 151 -1.39 -8.46 5.40
C ASN A 151 -2.40 -7.96 6.41
N PHE A 152 -3.14 -8.90 6.96
CA PHE A 152 -4.10 -8.68 8.02
C PHE A 152 -3.48 -9.07 9.35
N VAL A 153 -3.68 -8.24 10.37
CA VAL A 153 -3.35 -8.54 11.77
C VAL A 153 -4.61 -8.32 12.59
N LEU A 154 -5.29 -9.40 12.96
CA LEU A 154 -6.62 -9.36 13.56
C LEU A 154 -6.59 -9.84 15.01
N ARG A 155 -7.35 -9.15 15.86
CA ARG A 155 -7.53 -9.46 17.28
C ARG A 155 -9.03 -9.58 17.60
N PRO A 156 -9.71 -10.60 17.08
CA PRO A 156 -11.13 -10.77 17.30
C PRO A 156 -11.42 -11.16 18.76
N GLU A 157 -12.51 -10.65 19.32
CA GLU A 157 -12.99 -11.08 20.65
C GLU A 157 -13.39 -12.56 20.66
N GLN A 158 -13.84 -13.08 19.51
CA GLN A 158 -14.21 -14.49 19.31
C GLN A 158 -13.70 -14.99 17.95
N GLU A 159 -13.05 -16.15 17.91
CA GLU A 159 -12.41 -16.68 16.70
C GLU A 159 -13.38 -16.87 15.52
N ASN A 160 -14.64 -17.26 15.78
CA ASN A 160 -15.68 -17.39 14.76
C ASN A 160 -15.98 -16.09 14.02
N LYS A 161 -15.61 -14.91 14.55
CA LYS A 161 -15.78 -13.65 13.84
C LYS A 161 -14.93 -13.57 12.57
N LEU A 162 -13.81 -14.30 12.49
CA LEU A 162 -13.01 -14.37 11.28
C LEU A 162 -13.83 -14.93 10.11
N SER A 163 -14.56 -16.02 10.33
CA SER A 163 -15.42 -16.61 9.30
C SER A 163 -16.71 -15.80 9.09
N GLU A 164 -17.35 -15.32 10.16
CA GLU A 164 -18.62 -14.57 10.06
C GLU A 164 -18.48 -13.21 9.36
N VAL A 165 -17.40 -12.48 9.63
CA VAL A 165 -17.21 -11.10 9.13
C VAL A 165 -16.51 -11.10 7.79
N LEU A 166 -15.45 -11.90 7.62
CA LEU A 166 -14.63 -11.88 6.41
C LEU A 166 -15.02 -12.97 5.41
N GLY A 167 -15.89 -13.93 5.79
CA GLY A 167 -16.25 -15.05 4.93
C GLY A 167 -15.11 -16.07 4.77
N ILE A 168 -14.26 -16.21 5.79
CA ILE A 168 -13.16 -17.19 5.78
C ILE A 168 -13.73 -18.62 5.88
N GLU A 169 -13.33 -19.47 4.94
CA GLU A 169 -13.66 -20.88 4.89
C GLU A 169 -12.45 -21.71 5.32
N TYR A 170 -12.47 -22.29 6.52
CA TYR A 170 -11.40 -23.18 6.96
C TYR A 170 -11.40 -24.49 6.15
N THR A 171 -10.23 -24.88 5.65
CA THR A 171 -10.06 -26.08 4.81
C THR A 171 -9.27 -27.21 5.49
N GLY A 172 -8.93 -27.02 6.77
CA GLY A 172 -8.19 -27.97 7.58
C GLY A 172 -8.41 -27.76 9.07
N GLU A 173 -7.50 -28.30 9.88
CA GLU A 173 -7.47 -28.12 11.33
C GLU A 173 -6.30 -27.22 11.72
N TRP A 174 -6.36 -26.63 12.92
CA TRP A 174 -5.24 -25.89 13.49
C TRP A 174 -4.07 -26.85 13.80
N ILE A 175 -2.91 -26.56 13.23
CA ILE A 175 -1.68 -27.32 13.43
C ILE A 175 -0.75 -26.47 14.28
N GLU A 176 -0.28 -26.99 15.40
CA GLU A 176 0.72 -26.30 16.22
C GLU A 176 2.05 -26.20 15.47
N ASP A 177 2.55 -24.98 15.34
CA ASP A 177 3.82 -24.67 14.67
C ASP A 177 4.93 -24.62 15.71
N ILE A 178 5.61 -25.75 15.88
CA ILE A 178 6.69 -25.90 16.85
C ILE A 178 8.02 -25.61 16.13
N PRO A 179 8.74 -24.53 16.50
CA PRO A 179 10.02 -24.20 15.86
C PRO A 179 11.04 -25.32 16.00
N ASN A 180 11.83 -25.57 14.94
CA ASN A 180 12.89 -26.57 14.97
C ASN A 180 14.08 -26.18 15.85
N PHE A 181 14.27 -24.88 16.11
CA PHE A 181 15.37 -24.36 16.92
C PHE A 181 15.02 -24.35 18.41
N GLU A 182 15.93 -24.83 19.26
CA GLU A 182 15.74 -24.93 20.71
C GLU A 182 15.54 -23.56 21.36
N ASP A 183 16.38 -22.58 21.03
CA ASP A 183 16.28 -21.21 21.58
C ASP A 183 14.90 -20.57 21.32
N LEU A 184 14.32 -20.79 20.13
CA LEU A 184 12.98 -20.27 19.79
C LEU A 184 11.88 -20.99 20.56
N ARG A 185 12.01 -22.30 20.79
CA ARG A 185 11.03 -23.06 21.60
C ARG A 185 11.06 -22.63 23.06
N ASP A 186 12.25 -22.46 23.63
CA ASP A 186 12.41 -21.98 25.00
C ASP A 186 11.87 -20.56 25.15
N TYR A 187 12.15 -19.68 24.18
CA TYR A 187 11.55 -18.35 24.14
C TYR A 187 10.02 -18.38 24.15
N LEU A 188 9.38 -19.16 23.27
CA LEU A 188 7.91 -19.26 23.23
C LEU A 188 7.36 -19.80 24.55
N LYS A 189 8.01 -20.80 25.13
CA LYS A 189 7.62 -21.37 26.42
C LYS A 189 7.73 -20.36 27.57
N ASP A 190 8.83 -19.61 27.62
CA ASP A 190 9.07 -18.57 28.64
C ASP A 190 8.06 -17.42 28.51
N GLN A 191 7.72 -17.05 27.27
CA GLN A 191 6.68 -16.06 26.99
C GLN A 191 5.24 -16.61 27.12
N GLN A 192 5.08 -17.92 27.33
CA GLN A 192 3.79 -18.63 27.35
C GLN A 192 2.98 -18.35 26.08
N LEU A 193 3.64 -18.50 24.94
CA LEU A 193 3.09 -18.32 23.60
C LEU A 193 2.98 -19.66 22.89
N SER A 194 1.84 -19.87 22.22
CA SER A 194 1.61 -20.99 21.31
C SER A 194 1.29 -20.45 19.93
N VAL A 195 1.88 -21.04 18.90
CA VAL A 195 1.69 -20.64 17.51
C VAL A 195 1.02 -21.78 16.75
N TYR A 196 0.02 -21.45 15.94
CA TYR A 196 -0.72 -22.42 15.13
C TYR A 196 -0.91 -21.89 13.72
N ASN A 197 -0.97 -22.79 12.74
CA ASN A 197 -1.31 -22.46 11.36
C ASN A 197 -2.54 -23.25 10.90
N ILE A 198 -3.34 -22.66 10.03
CA ILE A 198 -4.46 -23.32 9.37
C ILE A 198 -4.57 -22.89 7.91
N ASN A 199 -4.85 -23.84 7.03
CA ASN A 199 -5.20 -23.55 5.64
C ASN A 199 -6.67 -23.14 5.55
N ALA A 200 -6.94 -22.04 4.87
CA ALA A 200 -8.28 -21.53 4.65
C ALA A 200 -8.45 -20.98 3.23
N ARG A 201 -9.69 -20.58 2.91
CA ARG A 201 -10.02 -19.83 1.71
C ARG A 201 -10.68 -18.52 2.07
N LEU A 202 -10.33 -17.47 1.33
CA LEU A 202 -10.95 -16.16 1.39
C LEU A 202 -11.26 -15.71 -0.04
N ASN A 203 -12.53 -15.46 -0.34
CA ASN A 203 -12.99 -15.09 -1.68
C ASN A 203 -12.46 -16.05 -2.78
N GLY A 204 -12.52 -17.36 -2.51
CA GLY A 204 -12.07 -18.41 -3.43
C GLY A 204 -10.56 -18.62 -3.53
N GLN A 205 -9.73 -17.77 -2.90
CA GLN A 205 -8.27 -17.91 -2.88
C GLN A 205 -7.81 -18.67 -1.64
N SER A 206 -6.82 -19.54 -1.80
CA SER A 206 -6.16 -20.20 -0.67
C SER A 206 -5.29 -19.22 0.11
N ILE A 207 -5.43 -19.24 1.43
CA ILE A 207 -4.62 -18.47 2.37
C ILE A 207 -4.16 -19.38 3.51
N GLU A 208 -3.04 -19.02 4.14
CA GLU A 208 -2.60 -19.60 5.41
C GLU A 208 -2.82 -18.57 6.51
N ILE A 209 -3.50 -18.97 7.58
CA ILE A 209 -3.73 -18.12 8.75
C ILE A 209 -2.85 -18.64 9.88
N ARG A 210 -1.98 -17.76 10.38
CA ARG A 210 -1.21 -17.96 11.58
C ARG A 210 -1.97 -17.39 12.78
N LYS A 211 -2.00 -18.13 13.87
CA LYS A 211 -2.57 -17.74 15.17
C LYS A 211 -1.47 -17.76 16.20
N GLU A 212 -1.27 -16.65 16.88
CA GLU A 212 -0.41 -16.54 18.07
C GLU A 212 -1.30 -16.35 19.29
N TYR A 213 -1.21 -17.26 20.25
CA TYR A 213 -2.02 -17.24 21.45
C TYR A 213 -1.13 -17.09 22.69
N SER A 214 -1.46 -16.12 23.54
CA SER A 214 -0.78 -15.93 24.82
C SER A 214 -1.57 -16.56 25.95
N ASP A 215 -0.97 -17.54 26.61
CA ASP A 215 -1.54 -18.17 27.79
C ASP A 215 -1.61 -17.20 28.99
N LYS A 216 -0.77 -16.17 29.00
CA LYS A 216 -0.72 -15.15 30.05
C LYS A 216 -1.87 -14.16 29.96
N THR A 217 -2.15 -13.64 28.76
CA THR A 217 -3.23 -12.66 28.54
C THR A 217 -4.55 -13.29 28.15
N LYS A 218 -4.54 -14.57 27.71
CA LYS A 218 -5.68 -15.28 27.13
C LYS A 218 -6.20 -14.62 25.85
N GLU A 219 -5.31 -13.98 25.10
CA GLU A 219 -5.60 -13.31 23.84
C GLU A 219 -4.96 -14.04 22.66
N ALA A 220 -5.60 -13.96 21.50
CA ALA A 220 -5.11 -14.48 20.24
C ALA A 220 -4.95 -13.35 19.21
N VAL A 221 -3.87 -13.41 18.44
CA VAL A 221 -3.62 -12.57 17.27
C VAL A 221 -3.59 -13.48 16.05
N TYR A 222 -4.28 -13.07 14.97
CA TYR A 222 -4.35 -13.82 13.73
C TYR A 222 -3.70 -13.01 12.62
N THR A 223 -2.80 -13.63 11.88
CA THR A 223 -2.08 -13.00 10.77
C THR A 223 -2.20 -13.82 9.49
N PHE A 224 -2.47 -13.15 8.37
CA PHE A 224 -2.51 -13.79 7.06
C PHE A 224 -2.36 -12.77 5.93
N GLY A 225 -1.76 -13.23 4.83
CA GLY A 225 -1.67 -12.49 3.59
C GLY A 225 -2.90 -12.69 2.69
N TYR A 226 -3.23 -11.68 1.90
CA TYR A 226 -4.23 -11.74 0.83
C TYR A 226 -3.74 -10.98 -0.39
N ASN A 227 -3.99 -11.51 -1.58
CA ASN A 227 -3.52 -10.94 -2.83
C ASN A 227 -4.70 -10.66 -3.76
N GLU A 228 -4.80 -9.43 -4.27
CA GLU A 228 -5.70 -9.13 -5.38
C GLU A 228 -4.90 -8.92 -6.66
N SER A 229 -5.26 -9.65 -7.71
CA SER A 229 -4.76 -9.34 -9.06
C SER A 229 -5.14 -7.92 -9.44
N LEU A 230 -4.28 -7.26 -10.20
CA LEU A 230 -4.50 -5.87 -10.62
C LEU A 230 -5.82 -5.65 -11.40
N SER A 231 -6.28 -6.64 -12.15
CA SER A 231 -7.60 -6.59 -12.83
C SER A 231 -8.76 -6.43 -11.85
N VAL A 232 -8.75 -7.20 -10.75
CA VAL A 232 -9.76 -7.11 -9.67
C VAL A 232 -9.68 -5.76 -8.98
N LEU A 233 -8.47 -5.25 -8.72
CA LEU A 233 -8.26 -3.96 -8.08
C LEU A 233 -8.90 -2.79 -8.87
N ARG A 234 -8.82 -2.83 -10.22
CA ARG A 234 -9.44 -1.84 -11.12
C ARG A 234 -10.96 -1.84 -11.05
N GLU A 235 -11.58 -3.01 -11.00
CA GLU A 235 -13.04 -3.13 -11.14
C GLU A 235 -13.77 -3.15 -9.79
N ASN A 236 -13.45 -4.11 -8.92
CA ASN A 236 -14.21 -4.40 -7.70
C ASN A 236 -13.30 -4.99 -6.62
N SER A 237 -12.38 -4.18 -6.11
CA SER A 237 -11.51 -4.58 -5.00
C SER A 237 -12.34 -4.89 -3.75
N ARG A 238 -12.06 -6.02 -3.10
CA ARG A 238 -12.61 -6.41 -1.79
C ARG A 238 -11.79 -5.85 -0.63
N ILE A 239 -10.61 -5.31 -0.92
CA ILE A 239 -9.70 -4.78 0.09
C ILE A 239 -10.35 -3.66 0.89
N GLU A 240 -10.98 -2.70 0.21
CA GLU A 240 -11.65 -1.56 0.87
C GLU A 240 -12.82 -2.04 1.75
N GLU A 241 -13.54 -3.07 1.31
CA GLU A 241 -14.61 -3.72 2.08
C GLU A 241 -14.03 -4.40 3.33
N TYR A 242 -12.98 -5.21 3.19
CA TYR A 242 -12.33 -5.85 4.34
C TYR A 242 -11.74 -4.84 5.31
N GLN A 243 -11.09 -3.78 4.83
CA GLN A 243 -10.56 -2.71 5.69
C GLN A 243 -11.66 -2.06 6.53
N THR A 244 -12.81 -1.78 5.91
CA THR A 244 -13.99 -1.20 6.60
C THR A 244 -14.54 -2.17 7.64
N LEU A 245 -14.80 -3.42 7.24
CA LEU A 245 -15.29 -4.47 8.15
C LEU A 245 -14.35 -4.69 9.33
N ILE A 246 -13.04 -4.67 9.10
CA ILE A 246 -12.04 -4.86 10.14
C ILE A 246 -12.04 -3.70 11.13
N LYS A 247 -12.07 -2.46 10.62
CA LYS A 247 -12.11 -1.26 11.46
C LYS A 247 -13.36 -1.22 12.34
N GLU A 248 -14.49 -1.73 11.83
CA GLU A 248 -15.75 -1.75 12.56
C GLU A 248 -15.87 -2.91 13.57
N GLN A 249 -15.36 -4.09 13.23
CA GLN A 249 -15.63 -5.33 13.98
C GLN A 249 -14.45 -5.81 14.84
N PHE A 250 -13.21 -5.43 14.51
CA PHE A 250 -12.02 -5.91 15.21
C PHE A 250 -11.22 -4.75 15.81
N ARG A 251 -11.34 -4.57 17.13
CA ARG A 251 -10.56 -3.57 17.87
C ARG A 251 -9.07 -3.91 17.82
N ASN A 252 -8.23 -2.87 17.82
CA ASN A 252 -6.77 -3.01 17.83
C ASN A 252 -6.24 -3.95 16.73
N SER A 253 -6.92 -4.00 15.59
CA SER A 253 -6.52 -4.78 14.41
C SER A 253 -6.00 -3.84 13.34
N SER A 254 -5.13 -4.33 12.46
CA SER A 254 -4.54 -3.54 11.40
C SER A 254 -4.55 -4.25 10.07
N VAL A 255 -4.55 -3.45 9.00
CA VAL A 255 -4.41 -3.90 7.62
C VAL A 255 -3.24 -3.15 7.02
N SER A 256 -2.19 -3.88 6.65
CA SER A 256 -1.02 -3.32 5.99
C SER A 256 -1.10 -3.65 4.51
N VAL A 257 -1.21 -2.63 3.66
CA VAL A 257 -1.04 -2.76 2.22
C VAL A 257 0.46 -2.60 1.97
N PHE A 258 1.10 -3.60 1.39
CA PHE A 258 2.54 -3.56 1.18
C PHE A 258 2.88 -2.88 -0.15
N ASP A 259 2.61 -3.55 -1.27
CA ASP A 259 2.96 -3.07 -2.62
C ASP A 259 2.27 -3.93 -3.69
N ILE A 260 2.42 -3.52 -4.95
CA ILE A 260 2.23 -4.32 -6.15
C ILE A 260 3.45 -5.25 -6.31
N TYR A 261 3.25 -6.53 -6.08
CA TYR A 261 4.30 -7.56 -6.17
C TYR A 261 4.14 -8.46 -7.38
N ASN A 262 5.24 -9.12 -7.74
CA ASN A 262 5.22 -10.25 -8.65
C ASN A 262 4.53 -11.42 -7.97
N THR A 263 3.55 -12.03 -8.64
CA THR A 263 2.78 -13.16 -8.14
C THR A 263 3.63 -14.41 -7.87
N ASP A 264 4.82 -14.50 -8.47
CA ASP A 264 5.75 -15.61 -8.28
C ASP A 264 6.68 -15.46 -7.06
N LEU A 265 6.53 -14.39 -6.25
CA LEU A 265 7.22 -14.18 -4.97
C LEU A 265 8.78 -14.14 -5.02
N THR A 266 9.37 -13.86 -6.18
CA THR A 266 10.84 -13.74 -6.34
C THR A 266 11.26 -12.29 -6.63
N ASP A 267 11.19 -11.42 -5.62
CA ASP A 267 11.66 -10.02 -5.65
C ASP A 267 10.71 -8.96 -6.24
N LEU A 268 11.02 -7.70 -5.88
CA LEU A 268 10.34 -6.44 -6.24
C LEU A 268 10.09 -6.33 -7.75
N VAL A 269 8.97 -5.70 -8.11
CA VAL A 269 8.51 -5.54 -9.50
C VAL A 269 9.23 -4.36 -10.14
N TRP A 270 10.47 -4.56 -10.57
CA TRP A 270 11.12 -3.78 -11.63
C TRP A 270 12.10 -4.66 -12.39
#